data_AF-A0A7S6LX98-F1
#
_entry.id   AF-A0A7S6LX98-F1
#
_cell.length_a   1.000
_cell.length_b   1.000
_cell.length_c   1.000
_cell.angle_alpha   90.00
_cell.angle_beta   90.00
_cell.angle_gamma   90.00
#
_symmetry.space_group_name_H-M   'P 1'
#
loop_
_entity.id
_entity.type
_entity.pdbx_description
1 polymer ?
#
loop_
_entity_poly.entity_id
_entity_poly.type
_entity_poly.pdbx_seq_one_letter_code
_entity_poly.pdbx_strand_id
1 'polypeptide(L)' 'MANDKETIRLSLSVSPELNERLEQLASSGHTTKTEILRKAIALYDVVAEAKSEKKRLGILDQNKQLLTEIVGI' A
#
# COMPACT_ATOMS: atom_id res chain seq x y z
N MET A 1 18.77 4.67 -27.52
CA MET A 1 18.45 3.35 -26.97
C MET A 1 18.07 3.60 -25.51
N ALA A 2 16.78 3.48 -25.19
CA ALA A 2 16.28 3.87 -23.88
C ALA A 2 16.78 2.88 -22.82
N ASN A 3 17.47 3.39 -21.80
CA ASN A 3 17.94 2.61 -20.67
C ASN A 3 16.69 2.15 -19.89
N ASP A 4 16.37 0.85 -19.94
CA ASP A 4 15.41 0.24 -19.03
C ASP A 4 15.80 0.66 -17.62
N LYS A 5 14.90 1.38 -16.93
CA LYS A 5 15.12 1.84 -15.55
C LYS A 5 15.63 0.66 -14.72
N GLU A 6 16.86 0.76 -14.20
CA GLU A 6 17.46 -0.28 -13.37
C GLU A 6 16.49 -0.68 -12.26
N THR A 7 15.98 -1.91 -12.34
CA THR A 7 15.09 -2.46 -11.31
C THR A 7 15.94 -3.18 -10.26
N ILE A 8 15.72 -2.84 -8.99
CA ILE A 8 16.40 -3.50 -7.87
C ILE A 8 15.56 -4.69 -7.43
N ARG A 9 16.15 -5.88 -7.39
CA ARG A 9 15.50 -7.07 -6.86
C ARG A 9 15.56 -7.06 -5.33
N LEU A 10 14.39 -6.98 -4.71
CA LEU A 10 14.23 -7.11 -3.26
C LEU A 10 13.86 -8.56 -2.90
N SER A 11 14.47 -9.12 -1.86
CA SER A 11 14.09 -10.41 -1.27
C SER A 11 13.66 -10.18 0.18
N LEU A 12 12.52 -10.75 0.57
CA LEU A 12 11.88 -10.53 1.86
C LEU A 12 11.47 -11.88 2.45
N SER A 13 11.78 -12.10 3.72
CA SER A 13 11.18 -13.16 4.52
C SER A 13 9.92 -12.62 5.19
N VAL A 14 8.81 -13.32 5.01
CA VAL A 14 7.51 -12.96 5.60
C VAL A 14 6.93 -14.18 6.32
N SER A 15 6.05 -13.94 7.29
CA SER A 15 5.33 -15.05 7.94
C SER A 15 4.39 -15.74 6.95
N PRO A 16 4.02 -17.01 7.20
CA PRO A 16 3.03 -17.72 6.38
C PRO A 16 1.71 -16.96 6.27
N GLU A 17 1.22 -16.40 7.38
CA GLU A 17 -0.05 -15.69 7.45
C GLU A 17 -0.04 -14.41 6.59
N LEU A 18 1.09 -13.68 6.59
CA LEU A 18 1.25 -12.51 5.74
C LEU A 18 1.32 -12.90 4.25
N ASN A 19 2.02 -13.98 3.91
CA ASN A 19 2.06 -14.46 2.54
C ASN A 19 0.66 -14.87 2.04
N GLU A 20 -0.12 -15.59 2.84
CA GLU A 20 -1.50 -15.95 2.50
C GLU A 20 -2.37 -14.71 2.30
N ARG A 21 -2.24 -13.70 3.17
CA ARG A 21 -2.97 -12.44 3.01
C ARG A 21 -2.60 -11.71 1.72
N LEU A 22 -1.31 -11.69 1.35
CA LEU A 22 -0.85 -11.12 0.09
C LEU A 22 -1.40 -11.87 -1.12
N GLU A 23 -1.48 -13.20 -1.07
CA GLU A 23 -2.08 -14.01 -2.14
C GLU A 23 -3.58 -13.72 -2.31
N GLN A 24 -4.31 -13.60 -1.19
CA GLN A 24 -5.74 -13.25 -1.22
C GLN A 24 -5.97 -11.87 -1.84
N LEU A 25 -5.19 -10.87 -1.46
CA LEU A 25 -5.26 -9.51 -2.02
C LEU A 25 -4.89 -9.47 -3.50
N ALA A 26 -3.85 -10.22 -3.89
CA ALA A 26 -3.44 -10.33 -5.28
C ALA A 26 -4.55 -10.97 -6.13
N SER A 27 -5.15 -12.06 -5.63
CA SER A 27 -6.22 -12.79 -6.33
C SER A 27 -7.49 -11.95 -6.48
N SER A 28 -7.95 -11.29 -5.41
CA SER A 28 -9.16 -10.46 -5.44
C SER A 28 -9.00 -9.21 -6.30
N GLY A 29 -7.78 -8.65 -6.35
CA GLY A 29 -7.44 -7.49 -7.17
C GLY A 29 -7.01 -7.81 -8.59
N HIS A 30 -7.03 -9.08 -9.01
CA HIS A 30 -6.48 -9.57 -10.28
C HIS A 30 -5.09 -8.99 -10.58
N THR A 31 -4.21 -9.02 -9.58
CA THR A 31 -2.88 -8.41 -9.61
C THR A 31 -1.84 -9.34 -8.99
N THR A 32 -0.61 -8.85 -8.80
CA THR A 32 0.48 -9.65 -8.21
C THR A 32 0.82 -9.18 -6.80
N LYS A 33 1.42 -10.05 -5.99
CA LYS A 33 1.95 -9.67 -4.66
C LYS A 33 2.91 -8.49 -4.74
N THR A 34 3.75 -8.43 -5.77
CA THR A 34 4.69 -7.32 -5.98
C THR A 34 3.97 -6.00 -6.24
N GLU A 35 2.87 -6.01 -7.02
CA GLU A 35 2.05 -4.81 -7.22
C GLU A 35 1.35 -4.37 -5.94
N ILE A 36 0.84 -5.32 -5.13
CA ILE A 36 0.28 -5.00 -3.81
C ILE A 36 1.31 -4.33 -2.92
N LEU A 37 2.54 -4.87 -2.84
CA LEU A 37 3.63 -4.29 -2.05
C LEU A 37 4.02 -2.90 -2.56
N ARG A 38 4.11 -2.69 -3.88
CA ARG A 38 4.38 -1.36 -4.46
C ARG A 38 3.31 -0.33 -4.06
N LYS A 39 2.02 -0.70 -4.18
CA LYS A 39 0.91 0.17 -3.79
C LYS A 39 0.90 0.47 -2.29
N ALA A 40 1.24 -0.52 -1.46
CA ALA A 40 1.34 -0.33 -0.01
C ALA A 40 2.43 0.68 0.36
N ILE A 41 3.60 0.62 -0.29
CA ILE A 41 4.69 1.60 -0.08
C ILE A 41 4.25 2.99 -0.53
N ALA A 42 3.65 3.12 -1.71
CA ALA A 42 3.14 4.42 -2.18
C ALA A 42 2.08 5.01 -1.24
N LEU A 43 1.20 4.17 -0.67
CA LEU A 43 0.25 4.61 0.34
C LEU A 43 0.97 5.06 1.62
N TYR A 44 1.99 4.34 2.06
CA TYR A 44 2.78 4.71 3.23
C TYR A 44 3.44 6.09 3.07
N ASP A 45 3.97 6.40 1.89
CA ASP A 45 4.55 7.72 1.60
C ASP A 45 3.52 8.85 1.78
N VAL A 46 2.31 8.67 1.25
CA VAL A 46 1.20 9.63 1.41
C VAL A 46 0.82 9.80 2.89
N VAL A 47 0.79 8.70 3.65
CA VAL A 47 0.53 8.74 5.09
C VAL A 47 1.62 9.50 5.84
N ALA A 48 2.89 9.23 5.53
CA ALA A 48 4.03 9.87 6.17
C ALA A 48 4.03 11.38 5.91
N GLU A 49 3.77 11.81 4.67
CA GLU A 49 3.66 13.22 4.30
C GLU A 49 2.51 13.89 5.07
N ALA A 50 1.31 13.30 5.05
CA ALA A 50 0.15 13.83 5.77
C ALA A 50 0.43 14.01 7.27
N LYS A 51 1.11 13.03 7.90
CA LYS A 51 1.50 13.13 9.31
C LYS A 51 2.50 14.25 9.57
N SER A 52 3.48 14.43 8.69
CA SER A 52 4.47 15.51 8.81
C SER A 52 3.81 16.89 8.82
N GLU A 53 2.69 17.03 8.10
CA GLU A 53 1.87 18.25 8.04
C GLU A 53 0.77 18.32 9.12
N LYS A 54 0.79 17.40 10.11
CA LYS A 54 -0.23 17.28 11.18
C LYS A 54 -1.66 17.05 10.64
N LYS A 55 -1.81 16.48 9.44
CA LYS A 55 -3.09 16.08 8.87
C LYS A 55 -3.51 14.71 9.42
N ARG A 56 -4.81 14.43 9.33
CA ARG A 56 -5.43 13.14 9.72
C ARG A 56 -5.84 12.39 8.48
N LEU A 57 -5.85 11.06 8.55
CA LEU A 57 -6.26 10.17 7.47
C LEU A 57 -7.63 9.59 7.78
N GLY A 58 -8.44 9.41 6.75
CA GLY A 58 -9.79 8.88 6.91
C GLY A 58 -10.27 8.14 5.68
N ILE A 59 -11.21 7.23 5.91
CA ILE A 59 -11.96 6.55 4.86
C ILE A 59 -13.24 7.34 4.65
N LEU A 60 -13.50 7.71 3.40
CA LEU A 60 -14.71 8.43 3.02
C LEU A 60 -15.66 7.52 2.24
N ASP A 61 -16.96 7.79 2.36
CA ASP A 61 -17.96 7.16 1.51
C ASP A 61 -18.02 7.81 0.11
N GLN A 62 -18.95 7.34 -0.73
CA GLN A 62 -19.16 7.87 -2.08
C GLN A 62 -19.61 9.34 -2.09
N ASN A 63 -20.20 9.82 -0.99
CA ASN A 63 -20.65 11.20 -0.80
C ASN A 63 -19.58 12.09 -0.15
N LYS A 64 -18.33 11.60 -0.03
CA LYS A 64 -17.21 12.28 0.63
C LYS A 64 -17.47 12.59 2.10
N GLN A 65 -18.31 11.80 2.77
CA GLN A 65 -18.49 11.86 4.22
C GLN A 65 -17.47 10.96 4.89
N LEU A 66 -16.84 11.46 5.95
CA LEU A 66 -15.87 10.70 6.74
C LEU A 66 -16.60 9.56 7.47
N LEU A 67 -16.28 8.32 7.11
CA LEU A 67 -16.81 7.13 7.79
C LEU A 67 -15.99 6.81 9.03
N THR A 68 -14.66 6.76 8.88
CA THR A 68 -13.73 6.36 9.93
C THR A 68 -12.41 7.11 9.79
N GLU A 69 -11.88 7.59 10.91
CA GLU A 69 -10.50 8.08 10.99
C GLU A 69 -9.54 6.90 11.19
N ILE A 70 -8.44 6.89 10.43
CA ILE A 70 -7.39 5.90 10.60
C ILE A 70 -6.35 6.43 11.58
N VAL A 71 -6.23 5.76 12.73
CA VAL A 71 -5.25 6.07 13.77
C VAL A 71 -4.15 5.02 13.82
N GLY A 72 -2.89 5.43 13.95
CA GLY A 72 -1.77 4.51 14.25
C GLY A 72 -1.16 3.74 13.07
N ILE A 73 -1.22 4.25 11.83
CA ILE A 73 -0.38 3.73 10.72
C ILE A 73 1.11 4.01 10.96
#